data_AF-A0Y1G8-F1
#
_entry.id   AF-A0Y1G8-F1
#
_cell.length_a   1.000
_cell.length_b   1.000
_cell.length_c   1.000
_cell.angle_alpha   90.00
_cell.angle_beta   90.00
_cell.angle_gamma   90.00
#
_symmetry.space_group_name_H-M   'P 1'
#
loop_
_entity.id
_entity.type
_entity.pdbx_description
1 polymer ?
#
loop_
_entity_poly.entity_id
_entity_poly.type
_entity_poly.pdbx_seq_one_letter_code
_entity_poly.pdbx_strand_id
1 'polypeptide(L)' 'MYADNGVHYLRFCFLFDASGTNQQLNPIDDDIISAHWFNLEKVKSLPLRSPLVQKCIDDAVTRPLLSLDTIFN' A
#
# COMPACT_ATOMS: atom_id res chain seq x y z
N MET A 1 6.01 -12.08 10.54
CA MET A 1 6.95 -10.95 10.67
C MET A 1 6.43 -10.08 11.80
N TYR A 2 7.23 -9.90 12.85
CA TYR A 2 6.92 -9.04 13.98
C TYR A 2 7.37 -7.62 13.65
N ALA A 3 6.69 -6.59 14.16
CA ALA A 3 7.23 -5.24 14.08
C ALA A 3 8.28 -5.06 15.18
N ASP A 4 9.36 -4.33 14.88
CA ASP A 4 10.50 -4.15 15.78
C ASP A 4 10.15 -3.42 17.08
N ASN A 5 8.96 -2.80 17.14
CA ASN A 5 8.43 -2.13 18.33
C ASN A 5 7.67 -3.06 19.30
N GLY A 6 7.65 -4.38 19.07
CA GLY A 6 6.94 -5.34 19.91
C GLY A 6 5.42 -5.30 19.77
N VAL A 7 4.90 -4.54 18.80
CA VAL A 7 3.45 -4.45 18.51
C VAL A 7 3.08 -5.39 17.38
N HIS A 8 1.92 -6.02 17.53
CA HIS A 8 1.33 -6.84 16.48
C HIS A 8 0.35 -6.01 15.65
N TYR A 9 0.52 -6.07 14.33
CA TYR A 9 -0.34 -5.37 13.39
C TYR A 9 -1.13 -6.36 12.55
N LEU A 10 -2.44 -6.18 12.48
CA LEU A 10 -3.29 -6.74 11.43
C LEU A 10 -3.51 -5.65 10.38
N ARG A 11 -3.12 -5.91 9.13
CA ARG A 11 -3.21 -4.94 8.04
C ARG A 11 -4.15 -5.46 6.95
N PHE A 12 -5.12 -4.63 6.57
CA PHE A 12 -5.96 -4.84 5.40
C PHE A 12 -5.41 -3.99 4.26
N CYS A 13 -5.14 -4.60 3.10
CA CYS A 13 -4.68 -3.92 1.90
C CYS A 13 -5.86 -3.84 0.91
N PHE A 14 -6.21 -2.63 0.49
CA PHE A 14 -7.30 -2.37 -0.47
C PHE A 14 -6.72 -1.92 -1.80
N LEU A 15 -7.36 -2.33 -2.90
CA LEU A 15 -7.03 -1.90 -4.25
C LEU A 15 -8.12 -0.98 -4.78
N PHE A 16 -7.73 0.11 -5.44
CA PHE A 16 -8.63 1.04 -6.10
C PHE A 16 -8.05 1.51 -7.42
N ASP A 17 -8.92 1.93 -8.33
CA ASP A 17 -8.52 2.56 -9.60
C ASP A 17 -8.45 4.08 -9.41
N ALA A 18 -7.28 4.66 -9.71
CA ALA A 18 -7.02 6.09 -9.63
C ALA A 18 -7.09 6.81 -10.98
N SER A 19 -7.33 6.12 -12.10
CA SER A 19 -7.24 6.70 -13.46
C SER A 19 -8.19 7.88 -13.70
N GLY A 20 -9.31 7.94 -12.98
CA GLY A 20 -10.29 9.04 -13.05
C GLY A 20 -10.16 10.12 -11.98
N THR A 21 -9.16 10.04 -11.08
CA THR A 21 -8.98 11.02 -10.00
C THR A 21 -8.01 12.14 -10.38
N ASN A 22 -8.03 13.25 -9.62
CA ASN A 22 -6.95 14.23 -9.71
C ASN A 22 -5.61 13.55 -9.37
N GLN A 23 -4.66 13.60 -10.30
CA GLN A 23 -3.35 12.98 -10.14
C GLN A 23 -2.36 13.84 -9.33
N GLN A 24 -2.73 15.08 -9.00
CA GLN A 24 -1.93 15.94 -8.15
C GLN A 24 -1.89 15.38 -6.73
N LEU A 25 -0.68 15.02 -6.29
CA LEU A 25 -0.45 14.53 -4.94
C LEU A 25 -0.26 15.73 -4.00
N ASN A 26 -1.17 15.87 -3.04
CA ASN A 26 -1.14 16.92 -2.03
C ASN A 26 -1.38 16.30 -0.64
N PRO A 27 -0.38 15.64 -0.04
CA PRO A 27 -0.53 15.08 1.30
C PRO A 27 -0.82 16.19 2.32
N ILE A 28 -1.77 15.94 3.22
CA ILE A 28 -2.22 16.90 4.24
C ILE A 28 -1.67 16.58 5.64
N ASP A 29 -1.01 15.44 5.79
CA ASP A 29 -0.40 15.00 7.04
C ASP A 29 1.04 15.51 7.10
N ASP A 30 1.38 16.20 8.18
CA ASP A 30 2.69 16.83 8.40
C ASP A 30 3.83 15.80 8.47
N ASP A 31 3.53 14.54 8.81
CA ASP A 31 4.51 13.45 8.82
C ASP A 31 4.89 12.97 7.39
N ILE A 32 4.19 13.43 6.35
CA ILE A 32 4.47 13.08 4.96
C ILE A 32 5.34 14.14 4.28
N ILE A 33 6.62 13.81 4.10
CA ILE A 33 7.60 14.70 3.44
C ILE A 33 7.26 14.93 1.97
N SER A 34 6.84 13.88 1.24
CA SER A 34 6.47 13.96 -0.17
C SER A 34 5.70 12.72 -0.62
N ALA A 35 4.95 12.84 -1.72
CA ALA A 35 4.25 11.73 -2.35
C ALA A 35 4.56 11.70 -3.85
N HIS A 36 4.70 10.51 -4.41
CA HIS A 36 5.11 10.30 -5.81
C HIS A 36 4.36 9.12 -6.43
N TRP A 37 4.09 9.21 -7.73
CA TRP A 37 3.67 8.08 -8.54
C TRP A 37 4.89 7.33 -9.05
N PHE A 38 4.99 6.03 -8.78
CA PHE A 38 6.05 5.17 -9.27
C PHE A 38 5.48 3.94 -9.99
N ASN A 39 6.22 3.43 -10.96
CA ASN A 39 5.94 2.12 -11.52
C ASN A 39 6.48 1.00 -10.60
N LEU A 40 6.03 -0.24 -10.83
CA LEU A 40 6.36 -1.39 -9.98
C LEU A 40 7.87 -1.62 -9.85
N GLU A 41 8.61 -1.53 -10.95
CA GLU A 41 10.06 -1.75 -10.95
C GLU A 41 10.80 -0.70 -10.12
N LYS A 42 10.37 0.58 -10.19
CA LYS A 42 10.94 1.63 -9.37
C LYS A 42 10.64 1.42 -7.89
N VAL A 43 9.43 0.99 -7.52
CA VAL A 43 9.07 0.77 -6.12
C VAL A 43 9.95 -0.32 -5.49
N LYS A 44 10.22 -1.41 -6.21
CA LYS A 44 11.10 -2.51 -5.75
C LYS A 44 12.51 -2.05 -5.38
N SER A 45 13.00 -0.96 -5.96
CA SER A 45 14.34 -0.44 -5.69
C SER A 45 14.39 0.57 -4.52
N LEU A 46 13.25 0.95 -3.93
CA LEU A 46 13.19 1.96 -2.88
C LEU A 46 13.40 1.34 -1.49
N PRO A 47 13.89 2.11 -0.50
CA PRO A 47 13.97 1.67 0.89
C PRO A 47 12.57 1.65 1.53
N LEU A 48 11.81 0.58 1.27
CA LEU A 48 10.45 0.44 1.77
C LEU A 48 10.43 0.33 3.29
N ARG A 49 9.46 1.00 3.94
CA ARG A 49 9.30 1.04 5.40
C ARG A 49 9.09 -0.35 6.03
N SER A 50 8.65 -1.33 5.24
CA SER A 50 8.45 -2.71 5.68
C SER A 50 8.42 -3.65 4.47
N PRO A 51 8.89 -4.92 4.61
CA PRO A 51 8.74 -5.94 3.57
C PRO A 51 7.27 -6.19 3.17
N LEU A 52 6.32 -5.87 4.04
CA LEU A 52 4.88 -6.00 3.74
C LEU A 52 4.41 -5.06 2.62
N VAL A 53 5.10 -3.95 2.37
CA VAL A 53 4.74 -3.03 1.25
C VAL A 53 4.92 -3.76 -0.07
N GLN A 54 6.09 -4.37 -0.29
CA GLN A 54 6.35 -5.16 -1.50
C GLN A 54 5.37 -6.32 -1.62
N LYS A 55 5.14 -7.05 -0.51
CA LYS A 55 4.18 -8.16 -0.49
C LYS A 55 2.76 -7.76 -0.90
N CYS A 56 2.23 -6.63 -0.40
CA CYS A 56 0.89 -6.18 -0.80
C CYS A 56 0.82 -5.82 -2.28
N ILE A 57 1.89 -5.24 -2.85
CA ILE A 57 1.97 -4.94 -4.29
C ILE A 57 1.98 -6.24 -5.11
N ASP A 58 2.82 -7.20 -4.74
CA ASP A 58 2.92 -8.48 -5.44
C ASP A 58 1.60 -9.27 -5.34
N ASP A 59 0.96 -9.28 -4.17
CA ASP A 59 -0.33 -9.92 -3.95
C ASP A 59 -1.44 -9.24 -4.79
N ALA A 60 -1.44 -7.91 -4.91
CA ALA A 60 -2.42 -7.19 -5.73
C ALA A 60 -2.33 -7.52 -7.23
N VAL A 61 -1.15 -7.92 -7.71
CA VAL A 61 -0.91 -8.32 -9.10
C VAL A 61 -1.18 -9.81 -9.33
N THR A 62 -0.88 -10.66 -8.35
CA THR A 62 -0.83 -12.12 -8.54
C THR A 62 -2.00 -12.88 -7.92
N ARG A 63 -2.75 -12.28 -7.00
CA ARG A 63 -3.85 -12.96 -6.30
C ARG A 63 -5.22 -12.47 -6.77
N PRO A 64 -6.26 -13.32 -6.69
CA PRO A 64 -7.63 -12.89 -6.90
C PRO A 64 -8.03 -11.80 -5.89
N LEU A 65 -8.74 -10.78 -6.36
CA LEU A 65 -9.33 -9.76 -5.50
C LEU A 65 -10.49 -10.35 -4.71
N LEU A 66 -10.60 -9.96 -3.44
CA LEU A 66 -11.72 -10.32 -2.57
C LEU A 66 -12.77 -9.21 -2.61
N SER A 67 -14.06 -9.57 -2.51
CA SER A 67 -15.15 -8.58 -2.35
C SER A 67 -14.96 -7.83 -1.03
N LEU A 68 -15.35 -6.56 -1.01
CA LEU A 68 -15.43 -5.78 0.24
C LEU A 68 -16.42 -6.41 1.23
N ASP A 69 -17.43 -7.16 0.78
CA ASP A 69 -18.35 -7.87 1.68
C ASP A 69 -17.65 -8.87 2.60
N THR A 70 -16.44 -9.33 2.23
CA THR A 70 -15.60 -10.22 3.05
C THR A 70 -15.27 -9.63 4.42
N ILE A 71 -15.21 -8.30 4.55
CA ILE A 71 -14.86 -7.62 5.81
C ILE A 71 -16.07 -7.08 6.58
N PHE A 72 -17.27 -7.11 5.99
CA PHE A 72 -18.49 -6.53 6.59
C PHE A 72 -19.44 -7.56 7.22
N ASN A 73 -19.19 -8.86 7.05
CA ASN A 73 -20.00 -9.96 7.61
C ASN A 73 -19.62 -10.34 9.05
#